data_AF-A0A968ZQR1-F1
#
_entry.id   AF-A0A968ZQR1-F1
#
_cell.length_a   1.000
_cell.length_b   1.000
_cell.length_c   1.000
_cell.angle_alpha   90.00
_cell.angle_beta   90.00
_cell.angle_gamma   90.00
#
_symmetry.space_group_name_H-M   'P 1'
#
loop_
_entity.id
_entity.type
_entity.pdbx_description
1 polymer ?
#
loop_
_entity_poly.entity_id
_entity_poly.type
_entity_poly.pdbx_seq_one_letter_code
_entity_poly.pdbx_strand_id
1 'polypeptide(L)'
;MIGKSTTGNDFYGCVRYALDEKSGLKQAHIIGGNTIGSSAAELSAEFAQNQQAKPYIKNPVWHIALSSPMHEHLNDAQWQRVRSLI
;
A
#
# COMPACT_ATOMS: atom_id res chain seq x y z
N MET A 1 -10.52 10.60 -11.99
CA MET A 1 -9.87 9.65 -11.06
C MET A 1 -10.94 8.73 -10.47
N ILE A 2 -10.72 7.42 -10.44
CA ILE A 2 -11.61 6.45 -9.78
C ILE A 2 -10.87 5.91 -8.56
N GLY A 3 -11.50 5.97 -7.39
CA GLY A 3 -10.98 5.42 -6.14
C GLY A 3 -11.79 4.20 -5.71
N LYS A 4 -11.10 3.10 -5.38
CA LYS A 4 -11.70 1.95 -4.71
C LYS A 4 -11.10 1.83 -3.31
N SER A 5 -11.95 1.83 -2.29
CA SER A 5 -11.55 1.70 -0.90
C SER A 5 -12.03 0.37 -0.34
N THR A 6 -11.17 -0.34 0.36
CA THR A 6 -11.47 -1.59 1.06
C THR A 6 -10.80 -1.61 2.43
N THR A 7 -11.47 -2.19 3.42
CA THR A 7 -10.89 -2.41 4.75
C THR A 7 -10.62 -3.91 4.94
N GLY A 8 -9.48 -4.24 5.53
CA GLY A 8 -9.05 -5.62 5.77
C GLY A 8 -8.55 -5.84 7.19
N ASN A 9 -8.50 -7.12 7.57
CA ASN A 9 -7.94 -7.56 8.84
C ASN A 9 -6.46 -7.97 8.74
N ASP A 10 -5.90 -8.04 7.54
CA ASP A 10 -4.53 -8.50 7.33
C ASP A 10 -3.81 -7.65 6.27
N PHE A 11 -2.60 -7.22 6.61
CA PHE A 11 -1.75 -6.41 5.74
C PHE A 11 -1.01 -7.28 4.71
N TYR A 12 -0.72 -8.53 5.05
CA TYR A 12 0.02 -9.43 4.16
C TYR A 12 -0.73 -9.70 2.86
N GLY A 13 -2.04 -9.97 2.92
CA GLY A 13 -2.87 -10.12 1.72
C GLY A 13 -2.82 -8.90 0.78
N CYS A 14 -2.84 -7.69 1.34
CA CYS A 14 -2.79 -6.44 0.59
C CYS A 14 -1.44 -6.25 -0.11
N VAL A 15 -0.34 -6.39 0.64
CA VAL A 15 1.00 -6.17 0.10
C VAL A 15 1.42 -7.27 -0.86
N ARG A 16 1.04 -8.52 -0.58
CA ARG A 16 1.26 -9.63 -1.50
C ARG A 16 0.54 -9.39 -2.83
N TYR A 17 -0.71 -8.93 -2.81
CA TYR A 17 -1.41 -8.57 -4.06
C TYR A 17 -0.67 -7.48 -4.85
N ALA A 18 -0.15 -6.47 -4.15
CA ALA A 18 0.52 -5.34 -4.78
C ALA A 18 1.92 -5.66 -5.31
N LEU A 19 2.73 -6.46 -4.59
CA LEU A 19 4.16 -6.67 -4.90
C LEU A 19 4.48 -8.00 -5.59
N ASP A 20 3.57 -8.97 -5.58
CA ASP A 20 3.82 -10.27 -6.18
C ASP A 20 3.66 -10.21 -7.71
N GLU A 21 4.77 -10.42 -8.42
CA GLU A 21 4.83 -10.43 -9.90
C GLU A 21 3.85 -11.42 -10.52
N LYS A 22 3.51 -12.50 -9.81
CA LYS A 22 2.57 -13.53 -10.28
C LYS A 22 1.10 -13.16 -10.07
N SER A 23 0.80 -12.28 -9.12
CA SER A 23 -0.57 -12.04 -8.65
C SER A 23 -1.29 -10.86 -9.35
N GLY A 24 -0.61 -10.09 -10.22
CA GLY A 24 -1.34 -9.33 -11.25
C GLY A 24 -0.77 -7.97 -11.69
N LEU A 25 0.16 -7.36 -10.95
CA LEU A 25 0.75 -6.08 -11.33
C LEU A 25 2.21 -6.29 -11.73
N LYS A 26 2.45 -6.70 -12.97
CA LYS A 26 3.78 -7.03 -13.53
C LYS A 26 4.87 -5.94 -13.39
N GLN A 27 4.56 -4.77 -12.83
CA GLN A 27 5.47 -3.62 -12.69
C GLN A 27 5.21 -2.76 -11.44
N ALA A 28 4.46 -3.26 -10.45
CA ALA A 28 4.25 -2.50 -9.23
C ALA A 28 5.56 -2.40 -8.43
N HIS A 29 5.87 -1.20 -7.97
CA HIS A 29 7.03 -0.94 -7.12
C HIS A 29 6.68 0.16 -6.11
N ILE A 30 7.46 0.21 -5.04
CA ILE A 30 7.22 1.15 -3.93
C ILE A 30 7.87 2.49 -4.28
N ILE A 31 7.04 3.53 -4.44
CA ILE A 31 7.52 4.91 -4.68
C ILE A 31 7.93 5.59 -3.36
N GLY A 32 7.34 5.16 -2.23
CA GLY A 32 7.68 5.65 -0.90
C GLY A 32 6.87 4.99 0.21
N GLY A 33 7.40 5.07 1.43
CA GLY A 33 6.76 4.54 2.64
C GLY A 33 7.45 5.10 3.90
N ASN A 34 6.84 4.84 5.05
CA ASN A 34 7.41 5.11 6.38
C ASN A 34 7.91 3.83 7.06
N THR A 35 8.04 2.76 6.28
CA THR A 35 8.51 1.44 6.71
C THR A 35 9.97 1.26 6.34
N ILE A 36 10.67 0.42 7.09
CA ILE A 36 12.09 0.12 6.84
C ILE A 36 12.20 -0.95 5.75
N GLY A 37 11.32 -1.95 5.80
CA GLY A 37 11.24 -3.03 4.82
C GLY A 37 10.68 -2.60 3.46
N SER A 38 11.03 -3.37 2.44
CA SER A 38 10.53 -3.20 1.06
C SER A 38 9.91 -4.48 0.48
N SER A 39 10.05 -5.61 1.16
CA SER A 39 9.38 -6.86 0.78
C SER A 39 8.02 -7.01 1.44
N ALA A 40 7.14 -7.82 0.83
CA ALA A 40 5.83 -8.10 1.42
C ALA A 40 5.91 -8.69 2.84
N ALA A 41 6.94 -9.49 3.11
CA ALA A 41 7.16 -10.09 4.42
C ALA A 41 7.59 -9.06 5.47
N GLU A 42 8.59 -8.22 5.17
CA GLU A 42 9.06 -7.19 6.10
C GLU A 42 7.98 -6.14 6.40
N LEU A 43 7.30 -5.68 5.36
CA LEU A 43 6.18 -4.75 5.48
C LEU A 43 5.09 -5.34 6.38
N SER A 44 4.72 -6.61 6.18
CA SER A 44 3.72 -7.26 7.01
C SER A 44 4.15 -7.44 8.47
N ALA A 45 5.44 -7.69 8.70
CA ALA A 45 5.98 -7.80 10.05
C ALA A 45 5.91 -6.47 10.83
N GLU A 46 6.31 -5.36 10.20
CA GLU A 46 6.22 -4.03 10.81
C GLU A 46 4.76 -3.63 11.13
N PHE A 47 3.83 -3.94 10.24
CA PHE A 47 2.41 -3.68 10.47
C PHE A 47 1.80 -4.62 11.52
N ALA A 48 2.25 -5.89 11.60
CA ALA A 48 1.79 -6.82 12.63
C ALA A 48 2.12 -6.32 14.04
N GLN A 49 3.28 -5.67 14.25
CA GLN A 49 3.61 -5.05 15.54
C GLN A 49 2.59 -3.95 15.92
N ASN A 50 2.16 -3.15 14.95
CA ASN A 50 1.14 -2.11 15.17
C ASN A 50 -0.23 -2.72 15.51
N GLN A 51 -0.60 -3.83 14.87
CA GLN A 51 -1.85 -4.54 15.17
C GLN A 51 -1.84 -5.13 16.59
N GLN A 52 -0.72 -5.75 16.99
CA GLN A 52 -0.55 -6.30 18.34
C GLN A 52 -0.64 -5.22 19.42
N ALA A 53 -0.14 -4.02 19.15
CA ALA A 53 -0.25 -2.87 20.06
C ALA A 53 -1.70 -2.34 20.19
N LYS A 54 -2.57 -2.61 19.21
CA LYS A 54 -3.96 -2.12 19.17
C LYS A 54 -4.96 -3.26 18.92
N PRO A 55 -5.06 -4.23 19.84
CA PRO A 55 -5.86 -5.45 19.65
C PRO A 55 -7.38 -5.20 19.56
N TYR A 56 -7.86 -4.02 19.94
CA TYR A 56 -9.27 -3.63 19.87
C TYR A 56 -9.71 -3.17 18.46
N ILE A 57 -8.77 -2.95 17.52
CA ILE A 57 -9.08 -2.56 16.14
C ILE A 57 -9.32 -3.81 15.30
N LYS A 58 -10.57 -4.04 14.90
CA LYS A 58 -10.98 -5.24 14.14
C LYS A 58 -10.51 -5.25 12.67
N ASN A 59 -10.36 -4.08 12.05
CA ASN A 59 -9.93 -3.94 10.65
C ASN A 59 -8.86 -2.84 10.59
N PRO A 60 -7.61 -3.15 10.96
CA PRO A 60 -6.54 -2.16 11.06
C PRO A 60 -5.99 -1.72 9.70
N VAL A 61 -6.36 -2.39 8.61
CA VAL A 61 -5.88 -2.08 7.26
C VAL A 61 -6.94 -1.34 6.46
N TRP A 62 -6.58 -0.17 5.97
CA TRP A 62 -7.36 0.57 4.99
C TRP A 62 -6.59 0.64 3.67
N HIS A 63 -7.12 0.00 2.64
CA HIS A 63 -6.50 -0.06 1.32
C HIS A 63 -7.29 0.81 0.34
N ILE A 64 -6.60 1.82 -0.22
CA ILE A 64 -7.14 2.75 -1.20
C ILE A 64 -6.38 2.54 -2.50
N ALA A 65 -7.07 2.02 -3.51
CA ALA A 65 -6.56 1.94 -4.86
C ALA A 65 -7.04 3.15 -5.66
N LEU A 66 -6.10 3.91 -6.22
CA LEU A 66 -6.39 5.07 -7.08
C LEU A 66 -6.03 4.71 -8.52
N SER A 67 -6.97 4.93 -9.43
CA SER A 67 -6.74 4.82 -10.86
C SER A 67 -6.82 6.20 -11.49
N SER A 68 -5.70 6.64 -12.06
CA SER A 68 -5.62 7.90 -12.77
C SER A 68 -6.26 7.77 -14.16
N PRO A 69 -6.99 8.79 -14.65
CA PRO A 69 -7.34 8.89 -16.06
C PRO A 69 -6.08 8.86 -16.93
N MET A 70 -6.18 8.33 -18.15
CA MET A 70 -5.04 8.15 -19.06
C MET A 70 -4.24 9.44 -19.35
N HIS A 71 -4.87 10.62 -19.19
CA HIS A 71 -4.25 11.94 -19.39
C HIS A 71 -3.63 12.55 -18.12
N GLU A 72 -3.77 11.93 -16.96
CA GLU A 72 -3.32 12.44 -15.66
C GLU A 72 -2.33 11.46 -14.99
N HIS A 73 -1.59 10.70 -15.80
CA HIS A 73 -0.55 9.81 -15.29
C HIS A 73 0.59 10.63 -14.68
N LEU A 74 0.74 10.50 -13.36
CA LEU A 74 1.86 11.08 -12.62
C LEU A 74 3.07 10.14 -12.71
N ASN A 75 4.25 10.72 -12.93
CA ASN A 75 5.52 10.03 -12.79
C ASN A 75 5.94 9.92 -11.31
N ASP A 76 6.99 9.13 -11.04
CA ASP A 76 7.44 8.85 -9.66
C ASP A 76 7.83 10.12 -8.89
N ALA A 77 8.47 11.09 -9.56
CA ALA A 77 8.85 12.36 -8.94
C ALA A 77 7.61 13.21 -8.56
N GLN A 78 6.57 13.20 -9.39
CA GLN A 78 5.30 13.84 -9.08
C GLN A 78 4.60 13.16 -7.91
N TRP A 79 4.59 11.82 -7.86
CA TRP A 79 4.06 11.05 -6.73
C TRP A 79 4.81 11.34 -5.42
N GLN A 80 6.14 11.45 -5.47
CA GLN A 80 6.94 11.84 -4.29
C GLN A 80 6.63 13.25 -3.80
N ARG A 81 6.29 14.18 -4.71
CA ARG A 81 5.88 15.53 -4.32
C ARG A 81 4.51 15.54 -3.65
N VAL A 82 3.55 14.76 -4.15
CA VAL A 82 2.25 14.57 -3.46
C VAL A 82 2.48 14.03 -2.06
N ARG A 83 3.38 13.05 -1.89
CA ARG A 83 3.76 12.52 -0.57
C ARG A 83 4.26 13.60 0.38
N SER A 84 5.11 14.54 -0.06
CA SER A 84 5.62 15.59 0.85
C SER A 84 4.56 16.52 1.45
N LEU A 85 3.30 16.39 1.02
CA LEU A 85 2.16 17.20 1.47
C LEU A 85 1.23 16.47 2.45
N ILE A 86 1.49 15.18 2.75
CA ILE A 86 0.69 14.30 3.64
C ILE A 86 1.58 13.63 4.68
#